data_AF-A0A654ZG25-F1
#
_entry.id   AF-A0A654ZG25-F1
#
_cell.length_a   1.000
_cell.length_b   1.000
_cell.length_c   1.000
_cell.angle_alpha   90.00
_cell.angle_beta   90.00
_cell.angle_gamma   90.00
#
_symmetry.space_group_name_H-M   'P 1'
#
loop_
_entity.id
_entity.type
_entity.pdbx_description
1 polymer ?
#
loop_
_entity_poly.entity_id
_entity_poly.type
_entity_poly.pdbx_seq_one_letter_code
_entity_poly.pdbx_strand_id
1 'polypeptide(L)'
;MPTPRLRQALTQTSRLSTTLRADEQAHRITPSREPDDGFVRVIYRWSRTGDLAAALAAADVNGSGSPLLAGDFVRWCRQVLDLLDQVRNAAPNPELRATAKRAIGDIRRGVVAVDAG
;
A
#
# COMPACT_ATOMS: atom_id res chain seq x y z
N MET A 1 -7.73 -7.92 -8.37
CA MET A 1 -6.48 -8.07 -7.57
C MET A 1 -5.43 -8.89 -8.33
N PRO A 2 -4.16 -8.45 -8.37
CA PRO A 2 -3.13 -8.99 -9.30
C PRO A 2 -2.68 -10.44 -9.07
N THR A 3 -2.62 -10.92 -7.83
CA THR A 3 -2.16 -12.30 -7.53
C THR A 3 -3.01 -12.95 -6.43
N PRO A 4 -3.08 -14.29 -6.36
CA PRO A 4 -3.78 -15.00 -5.28
C PRO A 4 -3.22 -14.70 -3.89
N ARG A 5 -1.89 -14.65 -3.75
CA ARG A 5 -1.23 -14.32 -2.47
C ARG A 5 -1.56 -12.92 -1.98
N LEU A 6 -1.58 -11.92 -2.89
CA LEU A 6 -1.96 -10.56 -2.54
C LEU A 6 -3.43 -10.46 -2.14
N ARG A 7 -4.33 -11.16 -2.84
CA ARG A 7 -5.73 -11.25 -2.46
C ARG A 7 -5.89 -11.84 -1.05
N GLN A 8 -5.19 -12.93 -0.75
CA GLN A 8 -5.22 -13.57 0.57
C GLN A 8 -4.74 -12.61 1.67
N ALA A 9 -3.62 -11.90 1.43
CA ALA A 9 -3.11 -10.92 2.38
C ALA A 9 -4.13 -9.80 2.67
N LEU A 10 -4.75 -9.23 1.63
CA LEU A 10 -5.80 -8.21 1.80
C LEU A 10 -7.00 -8.74 2.59
N THR A 11 -7.45 -9.97 2.31
CA THR A 11 -8.53 -10.60 3.08
C THR A 11 -8.15 -10.77 4.55
N GLN A 12 -6.91 -11.18 4.85
CA GLN A 12 -6.42 -11.29 6.23
C GLN A 12 -6.36 -9.93 6.92
N THR A 13 -5.87 -8.88 6.24
CA THR A 13 -5.85 -7.51 6.76
C THR A 13 -7.25 -6.97 7.03
N SER A 14 -8.20 -7.19 6.11
CA SER A 14 -9.60 -6.78 6.29
C SER A 14 -10.23 -7.49 7.50
N ARG A 15 -10.03 -8.80 7.65
CA ARG A 15 -10.51 -9.55 8.82
C ARG A 15 -9.94 -9.01 10.14
N LEU A 16 -8.64 -8.74 10.19
CA LEU A 16 -8.00 -8.17 11.37
C LEU A 16 -8.59 -6.79 11.71
N SER A 17 -8.82 -5.94 10.70
CA SER A 17 -9.47 -4.65 10.90
C SER A 17 -10.89 -4.79 11.44
N THR A 18 -11.68 -5.75 10.93
CA THR A 18 -13.02 -6.02 11.44
C THR A 18 -12.98 -6.48 12.90
N THR A 19 -12.08 -7.38 13.26
CA THR A 19 -11.90 -7.83 14.65
C THR A 19 -11.51 -6.66 15.56
N LEU A 20 -10.52 -5.86 15.17
CA LEU A 20 -10.10 -4.70 15.95
C LEU A 20 -11.24 -3.70 16.15
N ARG A 21 -12.03 -3.42 15.11
CA ARG A 21 -13.19 -2.53 15.18
C ARG A 21 -14.29 -3.06 16.09
N ALA A 22 -14.50 -4.38 16.12
CA ALA A 22 -15.44 -5.01 17.06
C ALA A 22 -14.97 -4.84 18.51
N ASP A 23 -13.67 -5.01 18.78
CA ASP A 23 -13.09 -4.80 20.11
C ASP A 23 -13.19 -3.32 20.52
N GLU A 24 -12.86 -2.39 19.63
CA GLU A 24 -13.02 -0.94 19.84
C GLU A 24 -14.47 -0.58 20.23
N GLN A 25 -15.46 -1.14 19.52
CA GLN A 25 -16.88 -0.95 19.84
C GLN A 25 -17.24 -1.51 21.22
N ALA A 26 -16.78 -2.71 21.56
CA ALA A 26 -17.03 -3.33 22.88
C ALA A 26 -16.45 -2.47 24.02
N HIS A 27 -15.34 -1.79 23.77
CA HIS A 27 -14.68 -0.88 24.72
C HIS A 27 -15.12 0.59 24.61
N ARG A 28 -16.11 0.91 23.77
CA ARG A 28 -16.61 2.29 23.52
C ARG A 28 -15.53 3.26 23.04
N ILE A 29 -14.56 2.75 22.30
CA ILE A 29 -13.53 3.54 21.60
C ILE A 29 -14.06 3.89 20.20
N THR A 30 -13.76 5.09 19.71
CA THR A 30 -14.09 5.47 18.32
C THR A 30 -13.44 4.49 17.34
N PRO A 31 -14.22 3.78 16.49
CA PRO A 31 -13.67 2.76 15.63
C PRO A 31 -12.68 3.30 14.59
N SER A 32 -11.54 2.64 14.44
CA SER A 32 -10.48 2.98 13.47
C SER A 32 -10.98 2.83 12.03
N ARG A 33 -10.57 3.72 11.12
CA ARG A 33 -10.99 3.66 9.69
C ARG A 33 -10.65 2.31 9.06
N GLU A 34 -11.55 1.82 8.21
CA GLU A 34 -11.29 0.60 7.43
C GLU A 34 -10.16 0.80 6.41
N PRO A 35 -9.35 -0.25 6.13
CA PRO A 35 -8.38 -0.25 5.06
C PRO A 35 -9.04 -0.02 3.70
N ASP A 36 -8.43 0.85 2.90
CA ASP A 36 -8.82 1.11 1.51
C ASP A 36 -7.85 0.37 0.58
N ASP A 37 -8.39 -0.45 -0.32
CA ASP A 37 -7.60 -1.25 -1.26
C ASP A 37 -7.43 -0.59 -2.64
N GLY A 38 -7.97 0.61 -2.84
CA GLY A 38 -7.99 1.32 -4.12
C GLY A 38 -6.61 1.52 -4.75
N PHE A 39 -5.58 1.74 -3.93
CA PHE A 39 -4.20 1.95 -4.41
C PHE A 39 -3.41 0.66 -4.66
N VAL A 40 -3.91 -0.51 -4.24
CA VAL A 40 -3.13 -1.76 -4.25
C VAL A 40 -2.66 -2.15 -5.65
N ARG A 41 -3.52 -2.01 -6.67
CA ARG A 41 -3.15 -2.34 -8.05
C ARG A 41 -2.09 -1.38 -8.60
N VAL A 42 -2.20 -0.10 -8.27
CA VAL A 42 -1.29 0.94 -8.72
C VAL A 42 0.10 0.70 -8.16
N ILE A 43 0.22 0.54 -6.84
CA ILE A 43 1.52 0.31 -6.20
C ILE A 43 2.12 -1.05 -6.59
N TYR A 44 1.28 -2.06 -6.84
CA TYR A 44 1.75 -3.34 -7.38
C TYR A 44 2.33 -3.18 -8.79
N ARG A 45 1.65 -2.46 -9.70
CA ARG A 45 2.16 -2.23 -11.05
C ARG A 45 3.45 -1.43 -11.00
N TRP A 46 3.47 -0.35 -10.21
CA TRP A 46 4.64 0.50 -10.04
C TRP A 46 5.84 -0.27 -9.49
N SER A 47 5.69 -1.04 -8.41
CA SER A 47 6.82 -1.81 -7.83
C SER A 47 7.35 -2.88 -8.77
N ARG A 48 6.54 -3.37 -9.72
CA ARG A 48 6.98 -4.37 -10.71
C ARG A 48 7.64 -3.76 -11.94
N THR A 49 7.13 -2.65 -12.47
CA THR A 49 7.58 -2.13 -13.78
C THR A 49 8.34 -0.80 -13.70
N GLY A 50 8.02 0.07 -12.75
CA GLY A 50 8.60 1.43 -12.67
C GLY A 50 8.08 2.36 -13.77
N ASP A 51 6.98 1.98 -14.40
CA ASP A 51 6.31 2.74 -15.45
C ASP A 51 5.12 3.49 -14.84
N LEU A 52 5.21 4.82 -14.85
CA LEU A 52 4.19 5.71 -14.28
C LEU A 52 2.88 5.61 -15.06
N ALA A 53 2.93 5.63 -16.39
CA ALA A 53 1.73 5.59 -17.22
C ALA A 53 0.96 4.28 -16.99
N ALA A 54 1.67 3.16 -16.96
CA ALA A 54 1.06 1.86 -16.66
C ALA A 54 0.51 1.77 -15.22
N ALA A 55 1.16 2.42 -14.24
CA ALA A 55 0.69 2.45 -12.86
C ALA A 55 -0.60 3.28 -12.72
N LEU A 56 -0.66 4.47 -13.34
CA LEU A 56 -1.85 5.32 -13.32
C LEU A 56 -3.04 4.66 -14.04
N ALA A 57 -2.79 3.99 -15.17
CA ALA A 57 -3.82 3.20 -15.87
C ALA A 57 -4.39 2.06 -15.01
N ALA A 58 -3.63 1.54 -14.03
CA ALA A 58 -4.11 0.48 -13.13
C ALA A 58 -5.11 0.98 -12.06
N ALA A 59 -5.23 2.30 -11.87
CA ALA A 59 -6.20 2.93 -10.97
C ALA A 59 -7.63 2.88 -11.55
N ASP A 60 -7.76 3.02 -12.86
CA ASP A 60 -9.02 3.22 -13.58
C ASP A 60 -9.85 1.92 -13.76
N VAL A 61 -9.25 0.77 -13.48
CA VAL A 61 -9.86 -0.56 -13.72
C VAL A 61 -11.13 -0.83 -12.91
N ASN A 62 -11.40 -0.03 -11.86
CA ASN A 62 -12.60 -0.15 -11.04
C ASN A 62 -13.74 0.82 -11.41
N GLY A 63 -13.57 1.66 -12.44
CA GLY A 63 -14.66 2.52 -12.95
C GLY A 63 -15.10 3.64 -11.99
N SER A 64 -14.23 4.09 -11.08
CA SER A 64 -14.53 5.21 -10.16
C SER A 64 -14.63 6.57 -10.86
N GLY A 65 -14.39 6.64 -12.18
CA GLY A 65 -14.56 7.83 -13.01
C GLY A 65 -13.53 8.95 -12.81
N SER A 66 -12.82 8.96 -11.68
CA SER A 66 -11.75 9.93 -11.40
C SER A 66 -10.37 9.28 -11.60
N PRO A 67 -9.56 9.75 -12.56
CA PRO A 67 -8.20 9.26 -12.75
C PRO A 67 -7.32 9.63 -11.55
N LEU A 68 -6.43 8.72 -11.14
CA LEU A 68 -5.44 9.04 -10.10
C LEU A 68 -4.51 10.14 -10.60
N LEU A 69 -4.45 11.25 -9.87
CA LEU A 69 -3.55 12.35 -10.20
C LEU A 69 -2.10 11.98 -9.90
N ALA A 70 -1.16 12.47 -10.71
CA ALA A 70 0.27 12.20 -10.54
C ALA A 70 0.80 12.66 -9.16
N GLY A 71 0.31 13.79 -8.65
CA GLY A 71 0.66 14.27 -7.31
C GLY A 71 0.19 13.34 -6.19
N ASP A 72 -1.03 12.80 -6.29
CA ASP A 72 -1.54 11.82 -5.33
C ASP A 72 -0.79 10.50 -5.41
N PHE A 73 -0.43 10.07 -6.62
CA PHE A 73 0.43 8.90 -6.81
C PHE A 73 1.74 9.03 -6.04
N VAL A 74 2.47 10.14 -6.21
CA VAL A 74 3.75 10.36 -5.50
C VAL A 74 3.52 10.43 -3.99
N ARG A 75 2.49 11.15 -3.54
CA ARG A 75 2.13 11.24 -2.12
C ARG A 75 1.84 9.88 -1.50
N TRP A 76 1.04 9.05 -2.16
CA TRP A 76 0.72 7.70 -1.67
C TRP A 76 1.92 6.76 -1.74
N CYS A 77 2.79 6.87 -2.74
CA CYS A 77 4.07 6.15 -2.75
C CYS A 77 4.92 6.49 -1.53
N ARG A 78 4.99 7.76 -1.11
CA ARG A 78 5.69 8.15 0.13
C ARG A 78 5.07 7.52 1.36
N GLN A 79 3.74 7.55 1.49
CA GLN A 79 3.05 6.90 2.60
C GLN A 79 3.36 5.40 2.69
N VAL A 80 3.44 4.72 1.54
CA VAL A 80 3.85 3.30 1.49
C VAL A 80 5.32 3.13 1.89
N LEU A 81 6.22 4.00 1.43
CA LEU A 81 7.64 3.97 1.81
C LEU A 81 7.81 4.15 3.32
N ASP A 82 7.10 5.10 3.92
CA ASP A 82 7.15 5.37 5.36
C ASP A 82 6.64 4.17 6.15
N LEU A 83 5.51 3.58 5.74
CA LEU A 83 4.98 2.37 6.36
C LEU A 83 5.94 1.18 6.23
N LEU A 84 6.57 0.99 5.06
CA LEU A 84 7.57 -0.06 4.87
C LEU A 84 8.81 0.16 5.73
N ASP A 85 9.21 1.41 5.99
CA ASP A 85 10.29 1.74 6.90
C ASP A 85 9.92 1.36 8.35
N GLN A 86 8.71 1.69 8.78
CA GLN A 86 8.17 1.28 10.08
C GLN A 86 8.12 -0.26 10.22
N VAL A 87 7.63 -0.97 9.20
CA VAL A 87 7.62 -2.44 9.16
C VAL A 87 9.04 -2.99 9.23
N ARG A 88 9.99 -2.42 8.49
CA ARG A 88 11.40 -2.83 8.52
C ARG A 88 11.98 -2.65 9.92
N ASN A 89 11.65 -1.57 10.62
CA ASN A 89 12.20 -1.26 11.94
C ASN A 89 11.56 -2.17 13.02
N ALA A 90 10.25 -2.42 12.94
CA ALA A 90 9.50 -3.27 13.87
C ALA A 90 9.59 -4.79 13.57
N ALA A 91 10.20 -5.19 12.45
CA ALA A 91 10.24 -6.59 12.01
C ALA A 91 10.85 -7.53 13.08
N PRO A 92 10.15 -8.61 13.47
CA PRO A 92 10.60 -9.54 14.50
C PRO A 92 11.70 -10.49 14.01
N ASN A 93 11.88 -10.63 12.68
CA ASN A 93 12.88 -11.50 12.08
C ASN A 93 13.63 -10.81 10.92
N PRO A 94 14.84 -11.30 10.58
CA PRO A 94 15.64 -10.73 9.50
C PRO A 94 15.00 -10.82 8.11
N GLU A 95 14.20 -11.86 7.86
CA GLU A 95 13.58 -12.10 6.54
C GLU A 95 12.54 -11.04 6.19
N LEU A 96 11.68 -10.67 7.15
CA LEU A 96 10.70 -9.60 6.97
C LEU A 96 11.40 -8.25 6.78
N ARG A 97 12.47 -8.00 7.56
CA ARG A 97 13.30 -6.79 7.43
C ARG A 97 13.90 -6.68 6.02
N ALA A 98 14.46 -7.77 5.50
CA ALA A 98 15.01 -7.81 4.15
C ALA A 98 13.92 -7.63 3.08
N THR A 99 12.74 -8.20 3.29
CA THR A 99 11.59 -8.06 2.38
C THR A 99 11.12 -6.61 2.30
N ALA A 100 10.94 -5.94 3.45
CA ALA A 100 10.57 -4.52 3.48
C ALA A 100 11.63 -3.63 2.82
N LYS A 101 12.94 -3.90 3.07
CA LYS A 101 14.04 -3.18 2.42
C LYS A 101 14.02 -3.33 0.89
N ARG A 102 13.76 -4.52 0.37
CA ARG A 102 13.63 -4.74 -1.09
C ARG A 102 12.44 -3.96 -1.66
N ALA A 103 11.28 -4.03 -1.01
CA ALA A 103 10.08 -3.30 -1.46
C ALA A 103 10.29 -1.77 -1.48
N ILE A 104 11.03 -1.22 -0.52
CA ILE A 104 11.44 0.20 -0.52
C ILE A 104 12.23 0.54 -1.80
N GLY A 105 13.20 -0.31 -2.15
CA GLY A 105 14.01 -0.13 -3.38
C GLY A 105 13.17 -0.23 -4.65
N ASP A 106 12.23 -1.16 -4.71
CA ASP A 106 11.34 -1.36 -5.87
C ASP A 106 10.39 -0.16 -6.10
N ILE A 107 10.03 0.55 -5.03
CA ILE A 107 9.13 1.72 -5.08
C ILE A 107 9.91 3.03 -5.29
N ARG A 108 11.05 3.21 -4.64
CA ARG A 108 11.83 4.47 -4.66
C ARG A 108 12.67 4.58 -5.95
N ARG A 109 12.00 4.91 -7.05
CA ARG A 109 12.62 5.13 -8.37
C ARG A 109 11.89 6.20 -9.16
N GLY A 110 12.47 6.65 -10.28
CA GLY A 110 11.86 7.64 -11.19
C GLY A 110 11.32 8.86 -10.46
N VAL A 111 10.09 9.28 -10.78
CA VAL A 111 9.42 10.45 -10.18
C VAL A 111 9.32 10.38 -8.64
N VAL A 112 9.20 9.17 -8.06
CA VAL A 112 9.12 8.99 -6.61
C VAL A 112 10.46 9.27 -5.92
N ALA A 113 11.58 9.08 -6.63
CA ALA A 113 12.91 9.35 -6.11
C ALA A 113 13.35 10.81 -6.30
N VAL A 114 12.92 11.46 -7.41
CA VAL A 114 13.30 12.84 -7.73
C VAL A 114 12.66 13.85 -6.77
N ASP A 115 11.44 13.57 -6.32
CA ASP A 115 10.69 14.46 -5.44
C ASP A 115 11.02 14.22 -3.94
N ALA A 116 12.04 13.42 -3.63
CA ALA A 116 12.51 13.16 -2.26
C ALA A 116 13.71 14.05 -1.85
N GLY A 117 14.01 15.08 -2.66
CA GLY A 117 15.05 16.09 -2.43
C GLY A 117 14.50 17.40 -1.89
#